data_AF-A0A442R4I3-F1
#
_entry.id   AF-A0A442R4I3-F1
#
_cell.length_a   1.000
_cell.length_b   1.000
_cell.length_c   1.000
_cell.angle_alpha   90.00
_cell.angle_beta   90.00
_cell.angle_gamma   90.00
#
_symmetry.space_group_name_H-M   'P 1'
#
loop_
_entity.id
_entity.type
_entity.pdbx_description
1 polymer ?
#
loop_
_entity_poly.entity_id
_entity_poly.type
_entity_poly.pdbx_seq_one_letter_code
_entity_poly.pdbx_strand_id
1 'polypeptide(L)' 'MSELTPKQARFVREYLINLNATQAAIRTGYSKKGAATAGPRLLENPEIIGAIDAAKIGTM' A
#
# COMPACT_ATOMS: atom_id res chain seq x y z
N MET A 1 -14.76 9.62 -6.40
CA MET A 1 -13.48 8.93 -6.64
C MET A 1 -12.47 9.57 -5.71
N SER A 2 -12.21 8.94 -4.58
CA SER A 2 -11.30 9.50 -3.59
C SER A 2 -9.88 9.33 -4.12
N GLU A 3 -9.18 10.42 -4.40
CA GLU A 3 -7.81 10.33 -4.87
C GLU A 3 -6.90 9.85 -3.74
N LEU A 4 -6.06 8.85 -4.00
CA LEU A 4 -5.08 8.39 -3.02
C LEU A 4 -4.17 9.54 -2.62
N THR A 5 -3.92 9.68 -1.31
CA THR A 5 -2.87 10.59 -0.86
C THR A 5 -1.50 10.13 -1.40
N PRO A 6 -0.52 11.04 -1.56
CA PRO A 6 0.82 10.67 -2.06
C PRO A 6 1.47 9.52 -1.27
N LYS A 7 1.22 9.44 0.04
CA LYS A 7 1.73 8.37 0.89
C LYS A 7 1.06 7.03 0.61
N GLN A 8 -0.26 7.00 0.42
CA GLN A 8 -0.98 5.77 0.08
C GLN A 8 -0.63 5.30 -1.33
N ALA A 9 -0.50 6.21 -2.30
CA ALA A 9 -0.05 5.88 -3.65
C ALA A 9 1.36 5.28 -3.64
N ARG A 10 2.27 5.82 -2.82
CA ARG A 10 3.61 5.23 -2.64
C ARG A 10 3.53 3.86 -1.98
N PHE A 11 2.66 3.67 -0.98
CA PHE A 11 2.46 2.36 -0.36
C PHE A 11 2.00 1.31 -1.36
N VAL A 12 1.03 1.63 -2.23
CA VAL A 12 0.56 0.73 -3.30
C VAL A 12 1.72 0.31 -4.20
N ARG A 13 2.53 1.26 -4.68
CA ARG A 13 3.69 0.97 -5.54
C ARG A 13 4.68 0.04 -4.86
N GLU A 14 5.05 0.32 -3.61
CA GLU A 14 6.01 -0.49 -2.86
C GLU A 14 5.45 -1.89 -2.54
N TYR A 15 4.16 -1.99 -2.23
CA TYR A 15 3.50 -3.27 -1.95
C TYR A 15 3.47 -4.17 -3.19
N LEU A 16 3.18 -3.61 -4.37
CA LEU A 16 3.12 -4.38 -5.61
C LEU A 16 4.47 -4.95 -6.07
N ILE A 17 5.61 -4.51 -5.50
CA ILE A 17 6.93 -5.06 -5.83
C ILE A 17 7.11 -6.48 -5.30
N ASN A 18 6.68 -6.75 -4.06
CA ASN A 18 6.98 -8.01 -3.37
C ASN A 18 5.86 -8.51 -2.45
N LEU A 19 4.68 -7.89 -2.49
CA LEU A 19 3.49 -8.19 -1.70
C LEU A 19 3.75 -8.23 -0.18
N ASN A 20 4.74 -7.46 0.29
CA ASN A 20 5.07 -7.37 1.71
C ASN A 20 4.60 -6.03 2.30
N ALA A 21 3.45 -6.05 2.97
CA ALA A 21 2.82 -4.85 3.54
C ALA A 21 3.68 -4.15 4.58
N THR A 22 4.37 -4.91 5.43
CA THR A 22 5.26 -4.35 6.47
C THR A 22 6.45 -3.65 5.83
N GLN A 23 7.10 -4.27 4.84
CA GLN A 23 8.19 -3.66 4.09
C GLN A 23 7.73 -2.40 3.34
N ALA A 24 6.58 -2.45 2.66
CA ALA A 24 6.00 -1.30 1.98
C ALA A 24 5.72 -0.13 2.96
N ALA A 25 5.18 -0.43 4.13
CA ALA A 25 4.98 0.56 5.19
C ALA A 25 6.32 1.17 5.65
N ILE A 26 7.37 0.38 5.85
CA ILE A 26 8.71 0.90 6.19
C ILE A 26 9.21 1.87 5.11
N ARG A 27 9.10 1.49 3.84
CA ARG A 27 9.56 2.30 2.69
C ARG A 27 8.77 3.58 2.47
N THR A 28 7.56 3.65 3.02
CA THR A 28 6.73 4.88 3.03
C THR A 28 6.95 5.74 4.27
N GLY A 29 7.92 5.39 5.12
CA GLY A 29 8.37 6.20 6.27
C GLY A 29 7.79 5.79 7.63
N TYR A 30 7.14 4.62 7.74
CA TYR A 30 6.79 4.08 9.06
C TYR A 30 8.03 3.49 9.75
N SER A 31 8.13 3.63 11.07
CA SER A 31 9.16 2.93 11.84
C SER A 31 8.97 1.41 11.75
N LYS A 32 10.02 0.61 11.93
CA LYS A 32 9.92 -0.86 11.90
C LYS A 32 8.83 -1.40 12.85
N LYS A 33 8.74 -0.83 14.06
CA LYS A 33 7.73 -1.19 15.06
C LYS A 33 6.32 -0.81 14.61
N GLY A 34 6.13 0.40 14.06
CA GLY A 34 4.82 0.86 13.60
C GLY A 34 4.36 0.20 12.30
N ALA A 35 5.30 -0.15 11.42
CA ALA A 35 5.02 -0.75 10.13
C ALA A 35 4.33 -2.11 10.22
N ALA A 36 4.64 -2.90 11.26
CA ALA A 36 4.02 -4.20 11.48
C ALA A 36 2.49 -4.09 11.70
N THR A 37 2.03 -3.00 12.31
CA THR A 37 0.60 -2.73 12.51
C THR A 37 0.01 -1.89 11.37
N ALA A 38 0.76 -0.93 10.86
CA ALA A 38 0.30 -0.03 9.81
C ALA A 38 0.12 -0.73 8.46
N GLY A 39 1.00 -1.67 8.10
CA GLY A 39 0.93 -2.39 6.82
C GLY A 39 -0.41 -3.12 6.62
N PRO A 40 -0.81 -4.04 7.52
CA PRO A 40 -2.11 -4.71 7.45
C PRO A 40 -3.29 -3.73 7.44
N ARG A 41 -3.27 -2.71 8.30
CA ARG A 41 -4.33 -1.69 8.34
C ARG A 41 -4.44 -0.89 7.04
N LEU A 42 -3.34 -0.65 6.33
CA LEU A 42 -3.36 0.00 5.02
C LEU A 42 -4.01 -0.89 3.95
N LEU A 43 -3.86 -2.22 4.06
CA LEU A 43 -4.52 -3.18 3.19
C LEU A 43 -6.02 -3.36 3.50
N GLU A 44 -6.52 -2.84 4.62
CA GLU A 44 -7.95 -2.79 4.93
C GLU A 44 -8.63 -1.54 4.36
N ASN A 45 -7.86 -0.57 3.84
CA ASN A 45 -8.39 0.67 3.30
C ASN A 45 -8.98 0.44 1.88
N PRO A 46 -10.27 0.69 1.66
CA PRO A 46 -10.92 0.41 0.37
C PRO A 46 -10.28 1.13 -0.82
N GLU A 47 -9.78 2.35 -0.64
CA GLU A 47 -9.14 3.12 -1.72
C GLU A 47 -7.79 2.49 -2.10
N ILE A 48 -7.05 1.97 -1.12
CA ILE A 48 -5.78 1.28 -1.36
C ILE A 48 -6.04 -0.06 -2.07
N ILE A 49 -7.04 -0.83 -1.60
CA ILE A 49 -7.42 -2.10 -2.23
C ILE A 49 -7.84 -1.86 -3.69
N GLY A 50 -8.72 -0.89 -3.92
CA GLY A 50 -9.18 -0.55 -5.27
C GLY A 50 -8.03 -0.16 -6.19
N ALA A 51 -7.03 0.58 -5.71
CA ALA A 51 -5.85 0.92 -6.49
C ALA A 51 -4.92 -0.28 -6.76
N ILE A 52 -4.77 -1.20 -5.79
CA ILE A 52 -4.01 -2.45 -5.97
C ILE A 52 -4.69 -3.31 -7.04
N ASP A 53 -6.01 -3.45 -6.99
CA ASP A 53 -6.76 -4.27 -7.93
C ASP A 53 -6.77 -3.67 -9.33
N ALA A 54 -6.97 -2.35 -9.45
CA ALA A 54 -6.83 -1.63 -10.72
C ALA A 54 -5.43 -1.82 -11.33
N ALA A 55 -4.38 -1.76 -10.52
CA ALA A 55 -3.00 -1.95 -10.97
C ALA A 55 -2.72 -3.38 -11.45
N LYS A 56 -3.32 -4.41 -10.82
CA LYS A 56 -3.19 -5.81 -11.25
C LYS A 56 -3.88 -6.07 -12.60
N ILE A 57 -5.06 -5.47 -12.80
CA ILE A 57 -5.86 -5.64 -14.01
C ILE A 57 -5.19 -4.98 -15.22
N GLY A 58 -4.51 -3.84 -15.04
CA GLY A 58 -3.83 -3.11 -16.13
C GLY A 58 -2.55 -3.76 -16.67
N THR A 59 -2.09 -4.87 -16.07
CA THR A 59 -0.90 -5.64 -16.51
C THR A 59 -1.23 -6.90 -17.31
N MET A 60 -2.50 -7.15 -17.64
CA MET A 60 -2.94 -8.23 -18.54
C MET A 60 -3.27 -7.67 -19.93
#